data_AF-A0A1M7YLS1-F1
#
_entry.id   AF-A0A1M7YLS1-F1
#
_cell.length_a   1.000
_cell.length_b   1.000
_cell.length_c   1.000
_cell.angle_alpha   90.00
_cell.angle_beta   90.00
_cell.angle_gamma   90.00
#
_symmetry.space_group_name_H-M   'P 1'
#
loop_
_entity.id
_entity.type
_entity.pdbx_description
1 polymer ?
#
loop_
_entity_poly.entity_id
_entity_poly.type
_entity_poly.pdbx_seq_one_letter_code
_entity_poly.pdbx_strand_id
1 'polypeptide(L)'
;MRRYRLGSHTKTDLKVHIIWIPKYRKKVLTGQVAVRTRDILRQIAYEHELEVISGKVASDHVHMFIGHRPTQNISKIVQWLKGISSRALLSEFAHLKKQFWGRAPMG
;
A
#
# COMPACT_ATOMS: atom_id res chain seq x y z
N MET A 1 17.98 15.67 13.06
CA MET A 1 18.25 14.62 14.08
C MET A 1 17.52 13.34 13.66
N ARG A 2 18.20 12.20 13.56
CA ARG A 2 17.63 10.93 13.10
C ARG A 2 16.75 10.34 14.22
N ARG A 3 15.44 10.19 13.99
CA ARG A 3 14.51 9.59 14.97
C ARG A 3 14.64 8.07 14.89
N TYR A 4 15.16 7.46 15.96
CA TYR A 4 15.22 6.00 16.11
C TYR A 4 13.99 5.51 16.90
N ARG A 5 13.45 4.35 16.51
CA ARG A 5 12.49 3.62 17.34
C ARG A 5 13.26 2.79 18.37
N LEU A 6 12.86 2.91 19.63
CA LEU A 6 13.41 2.12 20.74
C LEU A 6 12.45 0.99 21.08
N GLY A 7 13.01 -0.19 21.35
CA GLY A 7 12.34 -1.32 21.99
C GLY A 7 13.19 -1.84 23.15
N SER A 8 12.70 -2.83 23.89
CA SER A 8 13.37 -3.31 25.12
C SER A 8 14.84 -3.70 24.93
N HIS A 9 15.18 -4.23 23.74
CA HIS A 9 16.55 -4.62 23.39
C HIS A 9 16.95 -4.18 21.97
N THR A 10 16.25 -3.20 21.38
CA THR A 10 16.50 -2.79 20.00
C THR A 10 16.47 -1.27 19.83
N LYS A 11 17.31 -0.75 18.94
CA LYS A 11 17.28 0.64 18.48
C LYS A 11 17.35 0.61 16.96
N THR A 12 16.27 0.99 16.29
CA THR A 12 16.15 0.79 14.84
C THR A 12 15.65 2.02 14.10
N ASP A 13 16.06 2.10 12.84
CA ASP A 13 15.55 3.04 11.85
C ASP A 13 15.30 2.28 10.55
N LEU A 14 14.19 1.53 10.51
CA LEU A 14 13.87 0.67 9.37
C LEU A 14 12.83 1.32 8.47
N LYS A 15 13.27 1.68 7.26
CA LYS A 15 12.44 2.32 6.24
C LYS A 15 12.54 1.56 4.93
N VAL A 16 11.44 1.48 4.19
CA VAL A 16 11.39 0.83 2.87
C VAL A 16 10.57 1.67 1.90
N HIS A 17 11.06 1.75 0.65
CA HIS A 17 10.34 2.37 -0.46
C HIS A 17 9.70 1.27 -1.30
N ILE A 18 8.38 1.17 -1.26
CA ILE A 18 7.58 0.17 -1.94
C ILE A 18 6.91 0.82 -3.15
N ILE A 19 7.06 0.20 -4.32
CA ILE A 19 6.40 0.61 -5.55
C ILE A 19 5.62 -0.56 -6.12
N TRP A 20 4.39 -0.33 -6.57
CA TRP A 20 3.64 -1.33 -7.34
C TRP A 20 2.74 -0.68 -8.38
N ILE A 21 2.36 -1.48 -9.37
CA ILE A 21 1.49 -1.10 -10.49
C ILE A 21 0.14 -1.82 -10.42
N PRO A 22 -0.95 -1.23 -10.94
CA PRO A 22 -2.16 -1.98 -11.28
C PRO A 22 -1.85 -3.08 -12.31
N LYS A 23 -2.71 -4.11 -12.37
CA LYS A 23 -2.57 -5.20 -13.35
C LYS A 23 -2.51 -4.61 -14.77
N TYR A 24 -1.54 -5.07 -15.57
CA TYR A 24 -1.26 -4.55 -16.92
C TYR A 24 -0.92 -3.05 -16.98
N ARG A 25 -0.52 -2.42 -15.86
CA ARG A 25 -0.16 -0.99 -15.77
C ARG A 25 -1.25 -0.05 -16.30
N LYS A 26 -2.52 -0.45 -16.18
CA LYS A 26 -3.65 0.39 -16.61
C LYS A 26 -3.69 1.69 -15.79
N LYS A 27 -4.00 2.82 -16.46
CA LYS A 27 -4.10 4.16 -15.85
C LYS A 27 -5.41 4.35 -15.05
N VAL A 28 -5.68 3.44 -14.10
CA VAL A 28 -6.97 3.39 -13.36
C VAL A 28 -6.98 4.20 -12.07
N LEU A 29 -5.81 4.59 -11.57
CA LEU A 29 -5.68 5.32 -10.31
C LEU A 29 -5.84 6.83 -10.56
N THR A 30 -7.02 7.21 -11.04
CA THR A 30 -7.36 8.61 -11.38
C THR A 30 -8.66 9.03 -10.69
N GLY A 31 -8.90 10.35 -10.60
CA GLY A 31 -10.11 10.91 -10.00
C GLY A 31 -10.41 10.33 -8.61
N GLN A 32 -11.65 9.89 -8.39
CA GLN A 32 -12.11 9.31 -7.12
C GLN A 32 -11.36 8.03 -6.75
N VAL A 33 -10.94 7.21 -7.72
CA VAL A 33 -10.17 5.98 -7.45
C VAL A 33 -8.83 6.33 -6.82
N ALA A 34 -8.15 7.37 -7.29
CA ALA A 34 -6.88 7.82 -6.74
C ALA A 34 -7.02 8.34 -5.30
N VAL A 35 -8.04 9.18 -5.06
CA VAL A 35 -8.35 9.72 -3.72
C VAL A 35 -8.61 8.57 -2.76
N ARG A 36 -9.51 7.67 -3.15
CA ARG A 36 -9.89 6.54 -2.31
C ARG A 36 -8.74 5.56 -2.06
N THR A 37 -7.88 5.34 -3.05
CA THR A 37 -6.66 4.54 -2.91
C THR A 37 -5.76 5.13 -1.83
N ARG A 38 -5.56 6.45 -1.82
CA ARG A 38 -4.76 7.13 -0.81
C ARG A 38 -5.34 6.94 0.60
N ASP A 39 -6.65 7.07 0.74
CA ASP A 39 -7.33 6.97 2.04
C ASP A 39 -7.23 5.54 2.60
N ILE A 40 -7.50 4.53 1.77
CA ILE A 40 -7.38 3.12 2.17
C ILE A 40 -5.94 2.78 2.57
N LEU A 41 -4.94 3.23 1.80
CA LEU A 41 -3.54 2.94 2.13
C LEU A 41 -3.10 3.60 3.44
N ARG A 42 -3.59 4.80 3.74
CA ARG A 42 -3.36 5.46 5.04
C ARG A 42 -4.04 4.71 6.18
N GLN A 43 -5.26 4.22 5.96
CA GLN A 43 -5.98 3.42 6.94
C GLN A 43 -5.24 2.10 7.24
N ILE A 44 -4.85 1.34 6.21
CA ILE A 44 -4.07 0.10 6.36
C ILE A 44 -2.77 0.38 7.12
N ALA A 45 -2.06 1.47 6.76
CA ALA A 45 -0.83 1.83 7.43
C ALA A 45 -1.06 2.14 8.92
N TYR A 46 -2.12 2.89 9.26
CA TYR A 46 -2.49 3.18 10.63
C TYR A 46 -2.83 1.90 11.42
N GLU A 47 -3.70 1.04 10.87
CA GLU A 47 -4.13 -0.21 11.51
C GLU A 47 -2.98 -1.19 11.75
N HIS A 48 -1.95 -1.17 10.91
CA HIS A 48 -0.75 -2.00 11.05
C HIS A 48 0.45 -1.25 11.65
N GLU A 49 0.24 -0.05 12.20
CA GLU A 49 1.25 0.79 12.85
C GLU A 49 2.51 1.05 12.00
N LEU A 50 2.30 1.21 10.69
CA LEU A 50 3.28 1.63 9.72
C LEU A 50 3.34 3.15 9.67
N GLU A 51 4.53 3.71 9.73
CA GLU A 51 4.73 5.15 9.62
C GLU A 51 4.75 5.54 8.14
N VAL A 52 3.74 6.26 7.64
CA VAL A 52 3.77 6.81 6.28
C VAL A 52 4.63 8.07 6.27
N ILE A 53 5.84 7.96 5.72
CA ILE A 53 6.79 9.08 5.61
C ILE A 53 6.48 9.91 4.36
N SER A 54 6.24 9.23 3.23
CA SER A 54 5.73 9.85 2.02
C SER A 54 4.96 8.85 1.17
N GLY A 55 4.07 9.34 0.32
CA GLY A 55 3.32 8.48 -0.59
C GLY A 55 2.81 9.25 -1.80
N LYS A 56 2.79 8.59 -2.95
CA LYS A 56 2.28 9.14 -4.21
C LYS A 56 1.44 8.10 -4.92
N VAL A 57 0.22 8.49 -5.28
CA VAL A 57 -0.66 7.70 -6.17
C VAL A 57 -0.60 8.38 -7.53
N ALA A 58 0.13 7.78 -8.47
CA ALA A 58 0.13 8.16 -9.87
C ALA A 58 -0.92 7.34 -10.62
N SER A 59 -1.28 7.76 -11.84
CA SER A 59 -2.35 7.13 -12.60
C SER A 59 -2.16 5.62 -12.82
N ASP A 60 -0.92 5.15 -12.91
CA ASP A 60 -0.53 3.79 -13.27
C ASP A 60 0.37 3.11 -12.24
N HIS A 61 0.67 3.74 -11.10
CA HIS A 61 1.51 3.16 -10.05
C HIS A 61 1.36 3.88 -8.71
N VAL A 62 1.73 3.20 -7.62
CA VAL A 62 1.76 3.75 -6.27
C VAL A 62 3.18 3.67 -5.73
N HIS A 63 3.64 4.76 -5.11
CA HIS A 63 4.84 4.83 -4.28
C HIS A 63 4.44 4.98 -2.81
N MET A 64 5.08 4.23 -1.93
CA MET A 64 4.99 4.41 -0.49
C MET A 64 6.37 4.30 0.14
N PHE A 65 6.80 5.34 0.84
CA PHE A 65 7.97 5.31 1.71
C PHE A 65 7.49 5.21 3.15
N ILE A 66 7.78 4.08 3.79
CA ILE A 66 7.24 3.76 5.10
C ILE A 66 8.32 3.36 6.10
N GLY A 67 8.11 3.73 7.36
CA GLY A 67 8.79 3.18 8.52
C GLY A 67 8.03 1.97 9.07
N HIS A 68 8.74 0.95 9.55
CA HIS A 68 8.16 -0.27 10.12
C HIS A 68 8.98 -0.80 11.30
N ARG A 69 8.41 -1.75 12.04
CA ARG A 69 9.10 -2.45 13.14
C ARG A 69 9.94 -3.63 12.63
N PRO A 70 11.00 -4.02 13.35
CA PRO A 70 11.81 -5.21 13.01
C PRO A 70 11.03 -6.52 12.98
N THR A 71 9.92 -6.61 13.73
CA THR A 71 9.05 -7.80 13.77
C THR A 71 8.11 -7.90 12.58
N GLN A 72 7.99 -6.85 11.76
CA GLN A 72 7.10 -6.83 10.61
C GLN A 72 7.86 -7.23 9.35
N ASN A 73 7.46 -8.35 8.73
CA ASN A 73 8.04 -8.77 7.47
C ASN A 73 7.56 -7.88 6.31
N ILE A 74 8.48 -7.46 5.45
CA ILE A 74 8.18 -6.62 4.27
C ILE A 74 7.17 -7.29 3.33
N SER A 75 7.27 -8.60 3.08
CA SER A 75 6.33 -9.32 2.22
C SER A 75 4.90 -9.26 2.77
N LYS A 76 4.77 -9.33 4.11
CA LYS A 76 3.48 -9.22 4.79
C LYS A 76 2.90 -7.80 4.68
N ILE A 77 3.74 -6.78 4.83
CA ILE A 77 3.35 -5.38 4.61
C ILE A 77 2.83 -5.17 3.19
N VAL A 78 3.55 -5.68 2.19
CA VAL A 78 3.13 -5.62 0.78
C VAL A 78 1.82 -6.36 0.55
N GLN A 79 1.62 -7.52 1.20
CA GLN A 79 0.38 -8.29 1.14
C GLN A 79 -0.81 -7.48 1.69
N TRP A 80 -0.67 -6.83 2.85
CA TRP A 80 -1.71 -5.98 3.42
C TRP A 80 -2.04 -4.80 2.52
N LEU A 81 -1.03 -4.02 2.14
CA LEU A 81 -1.20 -2.82 1.31
C LEU A 81 -1.90 -3.14 -0.01
N LYS A 82 -1.41 -4.13 -0.77
CA LYS A 82 -1.97 -4.47 -2.09
C LYS A 82 -3.28 -5.25 -1.99
N GLY A 83 -3.36 -6.20 -1.06
CA GLY A 83 -4.49 -7.12 -0.95
C GLY A 83 -5.76 -6.42 -0.48
N ILE A 84 -5.66 -5.71 0.65
CA ILE A 84 -6.79 -5.00 1.25
C ILE A 84 -7.24 -3.87 0.32
N SER A 85 -6.31 -3.07 -0.21
CA SER A 85 -6.67 -1.95 -1.10
C SER A 85 -7.33 -2.42 -2.40
N SER A 86 -6.81 -3.49 -3.03
CA SER A 86 -7.39 -4.05 -4.26
C SER A 86 -8.81 -4.55 -4.00
N ARG A 87 -9.03 -5.30 -2.91
CA ARG A 87 -10.35 -5.80 -2.55
C ARG A 87 -11.35 -4.67 -2.32
N ALA A 88 -10.98 -3.65 -1.56
CA ALA A 88 -11.82 -2.50 -1.28
C ALA A 88 -12.18 -1.72 -2.56
N LEU A 89 -11.18 -1.36 -3.37
CA LEU A 89 -11.39 -0.62 -4.62
C LEU A 89 -12.24 -1.40 -5.63
N LEU A 90 -12.03 -2.71 -5.78
CA LEU A 90 -12.87 -3.53 -6.65
C LEU A 90 -14.30 -3.63 -6.10
N SER A 91 -14.48 -3.63 -4.78
CA SER A 91 -15.82 -3.63 -4.18
C SER A 91 -16.56 -2.34 -4.48
N GLU A 92 -15.91 -1.19 -4.27
CA GLU A 92 -16.49 0.15 -4.37
C GLU A 92 -16.68 0.64 -5.82
N PHE A 93 -15.79 0.26 -6.75
CA PHE A 93 -15.81 0.75 -8.12
C PHE A 93 -16.11 -0.37 -9.13
N ALA A 94 -17.38 -0.50 -9.52
CA ALA A 94 -17.84 -1.53 -10.46
C ALA A 94 -17.12 -1.50 -11.83
N HIS A 95 -16.69 -0.32 -12.29
CA HIS A 95 -15.93 -0.19 -13.54
C HIS A 95 -14.53 -0.81 -13.45
N LEU A 96 -13.89 -0.83 -12.27
CA LEU A 96 -12.61 -1.51 -12.07
C LEU A 96 -12.78 -3.02 -12.14
N LYS A 97 -13.83 -3.58 -11.54
CA LYS A 97 -14.18 -5.00 -11.68
C LYS A 97 -14.23 -5.39 -13.16
N LYS A 98 -15.00 -4.65 -13.98
CA LYS A 98 -15.12 -4.84 -15.44
C LYS A 98 -13.76 -4.90 -16.15
N GLN A 99 -12.81 -4.05 -15.76
CA GLN A 99 -11.49 -3.98 -16.39
C GLN A 99 -10.51 -5.08 -15.97
N PHE A 100 -10.77 -5.79 -14.87
CA PHE A 100 -9.89 -6.81 -14.32
C PHE A 100 -10.52 -8.21 -14.26
N TRP A 101 -11.62 -8.46 -14.99
CA TRP A 101 -12.17 -9.81 -15.17
C TRP A 101 -11.14 -10.75 -15.80
N GLY A 102 -11.18 -12.03 -15.38
CA GLY A 102 -10.11 -13.01 -15.62
C GLY A 102 -9.19 -13.10 -14.41
N ARG A 103 -9.62 -13.86 -13.39
CA ARG A 103 -8.79 -14.24 -12.24
C ARG A 103 -7.64 -15.10 -12.74
N ALA A 104 -6.43 -14.54 -12.76
CA ALA A 104 -5.27 -15.37 -12.42
C ALA A 104 -5.19 -15.31 -10.89
N PRO A 105 -5.14 -16.45 -10.18
CA PRO A 105 -4.98 -16.44 -8.74
C PRO A 105 -3.65 -15.75 -8.42
N MET A 106 -3.71 -14.70 -7.61
CA MET A 106 -2.50 -14.17 -6.97
C MET A 106 -2.37 -14.96 -5.66
N GLY A 107 -1.37 -15.84 -5.62
CA GLY A 107 -0.98 -16.59 -4.42
C GLY A 107 -0.44 -15.71 -3.31
#